data_AF-A0A2D8UCF2-F1
#
_entry.id   AF-A0A2D8UCF2-F1
#
_cell.length_a   1.000
_cell.length_b   1.000
_cell.length_c   1.000
_cell.angle_alpha   90.00
_cell.angle_beta   90.00
_cell.angle_gamma   90.00
#
_symmetry.space_group_name_H-M   'P 1'
#
loop_
_entity.id
_entity.type
_entity.pdbx_description
1 polymer ?
#
loop_
_entity_poly.entity_id
_entity_poly.type
_entity_poly.pdbx_seq_one_letter_code
_entity_poly.pdbx_strand_id
1 'polypeptide(L)'
;MKIFLVCYLVFFSFLDESYSWDIGEDRARLGERLLLHEMQLLNSSGNLFSTVEVQNLSVKQRSAIGRVFRLPPASIQKFRRGYSVAPDGHHLNQTHWYTVWFNNESLLNDNGVELRTLRVVDGDIVVEEKYWPR
;
A
#
# COMPACT_ATOMS: atom_id res chain seq x y z
N MET A 1 60.49 16.44 -5.44
CA MET A 1 59.44 17.47 -5.36
C MET A 1 58.21 16.88 -4.69
N LYS A 2 57.79 17.45 -3.55
CA LYS A 2 56.46 17.26 -2.95
C LYS A 2 55.48 18.18 -3.68
N ILE A 3 54.23 17.75 -3.86
CA ILE A 3 53.00 18.48 -3.51
C ILE A 3 51.84 17.47 -3.49
N PHE A 4 51.26 17.36 -2.30
CA PHE A 4 49.93 16.82 -1.97
C PHE A 4 48.84 17.82 -2.41
N LEU A 5 47.67 17.35 -2.85
CA LEU A 5 46.34 17.78 -2.38
C LEU A 5 45.26 17.00 -3.18
N VAL A 6 44.54 16.06 -2.56
CA VAL A 6 43.24 16.24 -1.89
C VAL A 6 42.11 16.63 -2.85
N CYS A 7 41.22 15.66 -3.07
CA CYS A 7 39.75 15.74 -3.16
C CYS A 7 39.29 14.32 -3.56
N TYR A 8 39.24 13.33 -2.68
CA TYR A 8 38.12 13.03 -1.77
C TYR A 8 36.85 13.83 -2.07
N LEU A 9 35.75 13.12 -2.34
CA LEU A 9 34.44 13.59 -2.83
C LEU A 9 34.50 13.86 -4.35
N VAL A 10 34.00 13.02 -5.24
CA VAL A 10 32.61 12.53 -5.29
C VAL A 10 32.61 11.12 -5.91
N PHE A 11 32.83 10.13 -5.05
CA PHE A 11 32.13 8.85 -5.19
C PHE A 11 30.64 9.17 -4.98
N PHE A 12 29.73 8.54 -5.73
CA PHE A 12 28.30 8.85 -5.84
C PHE A 12 27.93 9.90 -6.90
N SER A 13 28.14 9.54 -8.16
CA SER A 13 27.15 9.86 -9.18
C SER A 13 26.32 8.60 -9.45
N PHE A 14 25.67 8.07 -8.41
CA PHE A 14 24.38 7.45 -8.64
C PHE A 14 23.49 8.62 -9.05
N LEU A 15 23.31 8.78 -10.37
CA LEU A 15 22.16 9.48 -10.89
C LEU A 15 20.97 8.77 -10.29
N ASP A 16 20.48 9.39 -9.22
CA ASP A 16 19.19 9.14 -8.63
C ASP A 16 18.20 9.37 -9.79
N GLU A 17 17.87 8.30 -10.50
CA GLU A 17 16.64 8.21 -11.27
C GLU A 17 15.50 8.22 -10.24
N SER A 18 15.32 9.38 -9.62
CA SER A 18 14.11 9.72 -8.92
C SER A 18 13.03 9.82 -10.00
N TYR A 19 12.49 8.67 -10.40
CA TYR A 19 11.18 8.59 -11.01
C TYR A 19 10.23 9.19 -9.99
N SER A 20 9.97 10.49 -10.15
CA SER A 20 8.93 11.20 -9.44
C SER A 20 7.61 10.58 -9.90
N TRP A 21 7.17 9.56 -9.19
CA TRP A 21 5.78 9.12 -9.20
C TRP A 21 4.99 10.23 -8.53
N ASP A 22 4.73 11.27 -9.30
CA ASP A 22 3.89 12.39 -8.93
C ASP A 22 2.57 11.81 -8.40
N ILE A 23 2.25 12.14 -7.14
CA ILE A 23 0.97 11.85 -6.50
C ILE A 23 -0.04 12.91 -6.97
N GLY A 24 0.01 13.26 -8.25
CA GLY A 24 -1.10 13.86 -8.95
C GLY A 24 -2.06 12.75 -9.28
N GLU A 25 -3.29 12.82 -8.77
CA GLU A 25 -4.38 12.10 -9.42
C GLU A 25 -4.47 12.63 -10.86
N ASP A 26 -3.78 11.99 -11.80
CA ASP A 26 -3.93 12.26 -13.21
C ASP A 26 -5.30 11.73 -13.65
N ARG A 27 -6.33 12.50 -13.33
CA ARG A 27 -7.72 12.25 -13.71
C ARG A 27 -7.92 12.33 -15.22
N ALA A 28 -6.89 12.66 -16.01
CA ALA A 28 -6.99 12.78 -17.47
C ALA A 28 -7.25 11.45 -18.19
N ARG A 29 -6.93 10.30 -17.58
CA ARG A 29 -7.09 8.97 -18.19
C ARG A 29 -8.37 8.23 -17.75
N LEU A 30 -9.25 8.90 -17.02
CA LEU A 30 -10.49 8.31 -16.53
C LEU A 30 -11.41 7.93 -17.71
N GLY A 31 -11.62 6.63 -17.92
CA GLY A 31 -12.42 6.09 -19.03
C GLY A 31 -11.62 5.46 -20.18
N GLU A 32 -10.29 5.55 -20.15
CA GLU A 32 -9.44 4.85 -21.11
C GLU A 32 -9.49 3.32 -20.89
N ARG A 33 -9.50 2.55 -21.98
CA ARG A 33 -9.48 1.09 -21.93
C ARG A 33 -8.05 0.59 -22.13
N LEU A 34 -7.53 -0.13 -21.14
CA LEU A 34 -6.28 -0.88 -21.27
C LEU A 34 -6.43 -2.00 -22.32
N LEU A 35 -5.39 -2.23 -23.10
CA LEU A 35 -5.35 -3.30 -24.08
C LEU A 35 -5.24 -4.65 -23.35
N LEU A 36 -5.83 -5.70 -23.94
CA LEU A 36 -5.88 -7.02 -23.30
C LEU A 36 -4.50 -7.57 -22.94
N HIS A 37 -3.50 -7.35 -23.81
CA HIS A 37 -2.14 -7.83 -23.56
C HIS A 37 -1.43 -7.05 -22.44
N GLU A 38 -1.72 -5.76 -22.28
CA GLU A 38 -1.22 -4.94 -21.16
C GLU A 38 -1.81 -5.45 -19.85
N MET A 39 -3.12 -5.70 -19.82
CA MET A 39 -3.77 -6.31 -18.66
C MET A 39 -3.22 -7.70 -18.34
N GLN A 40 -2.92 -8.52 -19.34
CA GLN A 40 -2.34 -9.84 -19.15
C GLN A 40 -0.91 -9.77 -18.57
N LEU A 41 -0.08 -8.82 -19.02
CA LEU A 41 1.26 -8.58 -18.49
C LEU A 41 1.22 -8.06 -17.04
N LEU A 42 0.26 -7.18 -16.73
CA LEU A 42 0.06 -6.64 -15.38
C LEU A 42 -0.56 -7.67 -14.41
N ASN A 43 -1.40 -8.58 -14.90
CA ASN A 43 -2.01 -9.63 -14.09
C ASN A 43 -1.10 -10.86 -13.93
N SER A 44 -0.18 -11.10 -14.87
CA SER A 44 0.77 -12.21 -14.79
C SER A 44 1.90 -11.97 -13.80
N SER A 45 2.12 -10.71 -13.38
CA SER A 45 3.12 -10.29 -12.41
C SER A 45 2.73 -10.58 -10.94
N GLY A 46 1.72 -11.43 -10.72
CA GLY A 46 1.43 -12.09 -9.44
C GLY A 46 0.27 -11.47 -8.67
N ASN A 47 -0.28 -12.25 -7.73
CA ASN A 47 -1.38 -11.88 -6.84
C ASN A 47 -0.99 -10.73 -5.90
N LEU A 48 -0.96 -9.52 -6.44
CA LEU A 48 -0.55 -8.29 -5.76
C LEU A 48 -1.41 -8.01 -4.54
N PHE A 49 -2.69 -8.36 -4.60
CA PHE A 49 -3.63 -8.18 -3.51
C PHE A 49 -4.70 -9.27 -3.49
N SER A 50 -5.13 -9.65 -2.30
CA SER A 50 -6.26 -10.54 -2.04
C SER A 50 -7.24 -9.82 -1.12
N THR A 51 -8.49 -9.68 -1.59
CA THR A 51 -9.60 -9.12 -0.80
C THR A 51 -10.54 -10.24 -0.39
N VAL A 52 -10.88 -10.29 0.88
CA VAL A 52 -11.78 -11.29 1.47
C VAL A 52 -12.87 -10.61 2.28
N GLU A 53 -14.09 -11.11 2.15
CA GLU A 53 -15.20 -10.76 3.04
C GLU A 53 -14.87 -11.30 4.45
N VAL A 54 -14.98 -10.45 5.47
CA VAL A 54 -14.53 -10.79 6.84
C VAL A 54 -15.32 -11.95 7.43
N GLN A 55 -16.58 -12.13 7.02
CA GLN A 55 -17.41 -13.28 7.40
C GLN A 55 -16.82 -14.64 7.01
N ASN A 56 -15.97 -14.69 5.98
CA ASN A 56 -15.31 -15.91 5.51
C ASN A 56 -14.03 -16.24 6.32
N LEU A 57 -13.66 -15.39 7.28
CA LEU A 57 -12.49 -15.58 8.12
C LEU A 57 -12.86 -16.22 9.47
N SER A 58 -11.92 -17.01 10.00
CA SER A 58 -12.05 -17.57 11.35
C SER A 58 -12.16 -16.45 12.40
N VAL A 59 -12.81 -16.74 13.52
CA VAL A 59 -12.95 -15.79 14.65
C VAL A 59 -11.59 -15.26 15.11
N LYS A 60 -10.57 -16.13 15.15
CA LYS A 60 -9.18 -15.76 15.50
C LYS A 60 -8.61 -14.72 14.53
N GLN A 61 -8.78 -14.92 13.22
CA GLN A 61 -8.31 -13.97 12.20
C GLN A 61 -9.04 -12.62 12.31
N ARG A 62 -10.36 -12.63 12.47
CA ARG A 62 -11.16 -11.40 12.64
C ARG A 62 -10.73 -10.60 13.87
N SER A 63 -10.50 -11.29 15.00
CA SER A 63 -10.00 -10.67 16.22
C SER A 63 -8.60 -10.08 16.04
N ALA A 64 -7.70 -10.79 15.34
CA ALA A 64 -6.36 -10.27 15.03
C ALA A 64 -6.43 -8.99 14.18
N ILE A 65 -7.27 -8.97 13.14
CA ILE A 65 -7.47 -7.78 12.29
C ILE A 65 -8.02 -6.62 13.14
N GLY A 66 -9.04 -6.84 13.97
CA GLY A 66 -9.58 -5.80 14.85
C GLY A 66 -8.54 -5.20 15.79
N ARG A 67 -7.66 -6.02 16.37
CA ARG A 67 -6.55 -5.52 17.20
C ARG A 67 -5.55 -4.69 16.41
N VAL A 68 -5.14 -5.16 15.23
CA VAL A 68 -4.18 -4.46 14.37
C VAL A 68 -4.70 -3.08 13.96
N PHE A 69 -5.98 -3.00 13.59
CA PHE A 69 -6.60 -1.75 13.13
C PHE A 69 -7.25 -0.94 14.26
N ARG A 70 -7.20 -1.40 15.51
CA ARG A 70 -7.87 -0.79 16.66
C ARG A 70 -9.37 -0.58 16.43
N LEU A 71 -10.03 -1.58 15.85
CA LEU A 71 -11.44 -1.58 15.52
C LEU A 71 -12.17 -2.76 16.19
N PRO A 72 -13.45 -2.60 16.56
CA PRO A 72 -14.30 -3.73 16.92
C PRO A 72 -14.36 -4.74 15.77
N PRO A 73 -14.07 -6.05 15.99
CA PRO A 73 -14.10 -7.03 14.90
C PRO A 73 -15.44 -7.12 14.16
N ALA A 74 -16.54 -6.79 14.83
CA ALA A 74 -17.89 -6.79 14.26
C ALA A 74 -18.15 -5.63 13.29
N SER A 75 -17.39 -4.53 13.38
CA SER A 75 -17.57 -3.39 12.48
C SER A 75 -16.86 -3.60 11.13
N ILE A 76 -15.95 -4.57 11.03
CA ILE A 76 -15.12 -4.80 9.84
C ILE A 76 -15.89 -5.66 8.83
N GLN A 77 -16.08 -5.11 7.64
CA GLN A 77 -16.79 -5.79 6.54
C GLN A 77 -15.83 -6.58 5.65
N LYS A 78 -14.74 -5.93 5.24
CA LYS A 78 -13.79 -6.48 4.26
C LYS A 78 -12.36 -6.30 4.74
N PHE A 79 -11.53 -7.26 4.37
CA PHE A 79 -10.10 -7.21 4.60
C PHE A 79 -9.37 -7.47 3.29
N ARG A 80 -8.45 -6.58 2.93
CA ARG A 80 -7.54 -6.74 1.81
C ARG A 80 -6.12 -6.80 2.34
N ARG A 81 -5.34 -7.73 1.81
CA ARG A 81 -3.90 -7.84 2.04
C ARG A 81 -3.20 -7.88 0.71
N GLY A 82 -2.00 -7.34 0.64
CA GLY A 82 -1.17 -7.41 -0.55
C GLY A 82 0.29 -7.15 -0.26
N TYR A 83 1.09 -7.40 -1.27
CA TYR A 83 2.52 -7.21 -1.23
C TYR A 83 2.93 -6.34 -2.42
N SER A 84 3.72 -5.31 -2.16
CA SER A 84 4.18 -4.41 -3.20
C SER A 84 5.29 -5.06 -4.01
N VAL A 85 5.14 -5.05 -5.33
CA VAL A 85 6.17 -5.46 -6.31
C VAL A 85 6.81 -4.25 -7.00
N ALA A 86 6.87 -3.12 -6.30
CA ALA A 86 7.59 -1.96 -6.82
C ALA A 86 9.05 -2.35 -7.18
N PRO A 87 9.66 -1.73 -8.20
CA PRO A 87 11.01 -2.09 -8.63
C PRO A 87 12.06 -1.99 -7.51
N ASP A 88 13.17 -2.69 -7.69
CA ASP A 88 14.32 -2.59 -6.80
C ASP A 88 14.81 -1.13 -6.68
N GLY A 89 15.13 -0.70 -5.45
CA GLY A 89 15.46 0.68 -5.13
C GLY A 89 14.26 1.58 -4.79
N HIS A 90 13.02 1.15 -5.05
CA HIS A 90 11.84 1.94 -4.68
C HIS A 90 11.48 1.78 -3.19
N HIS A 91 11.13 2.87 -2.51
CA HIS A 91 10.79 2.87 -1.07
C HIS A 91 9.52 2.07 -0.71
N LEU A 92 8.72 1.71 -1.71
CA LEU A 92 7.56 0.82 -1.55
C LEU A 92 7.86 -0.64 -1.88
N ASN A 93 9.05 -0.97 -2.39
CA ASN A 93 9.39 -2.36 -2.69
C ASN A 93 9.38 -3.18 -1.40
N GLN A 94 8.95 -4.43 -1.52
CA GLN A 94 8.91 -5.39 -0.42
C GLN A 94 8.04 -5.01 0.78
N THR A 95 7.10 -4.09 0.59
CA THR A 95 6.17 -3.66 1.64
C THR A 95 4.86 -4.45 1.61
N HIS A 96 4.36 -4.81 2.79
CA HIS A 96 3.04 -5.40 2.96
C HIS A 96 1.99 -4.31 3.15
N TRP A 97 0.83 -4.49 2.55
CA TRP A 97 -0.28 -3.54 2.64
C TRP A 97 -1.52 -4.25 3.15
N TYR A 98 -2.12 -3.70 4.19
CA TYR A 98 -3.34 -4.20 4.79
C TYR A 98 -4.41 -3.12 4.77
N THR A 99 -5.60 -3.43 4.29
CA THR A 99 -6.71 -2.49 4.20
C THR A 99 -7.97 -3.09 4.77
N VAL A 100 -8.70 -2.33 5.58
CA VAL A 100 -9.99 -2.71 6.14
C VAL A 100 -11.07 -1.72 5.75
N TRP A 101 -12.24 -2.25 5.40
CA TRP A 101 -13.49 -1.51 5.27
C TRP A 101 -14.30 -1.77 6.52
N PHE A 102 -14.77 -0.71 7.18
CA PHE A 102 -15.50 -0.85 8.44
C PHE A 102 -16.62 0.18 8.56
N ASN A 103 -17.66 -0.18 9.29
CA ASN A 103 -18.75 0.73 9.64
C ASN A 103 -18.31 1.62 10.80
N ASN A 104 -18.48 2.93 10.64
CA ASN A 104 -18.36 3.86 11.75
C ASN A 104 -19.76 4.17 12.31
N GLU A 105 -20.06 3.62 13.48
CA GLU A 105 -21.32 3.86 14.20
C GLU A 105 -21.50 5.34 14.60
N SER A 106 -20.43 6.13 14.59
CA SER A 106 -20.48 7.56 14.91
C SER A 106 -21.10 8.43 13.80
N LEU A 107 -21.28 7.91 12.58
CA LEU A 107 -21.84 8.66 11.46
C LEU A 107 -23.30 8.23 11.24
N LEU A 108 -24.22 9.06 11.72
CA LEU A 108 -25.68 8.92 11.63
C LEU A 108 -26.27 8.90 10.19
N ASN A 109 -25.44 8.85 9.16
CA ASN A 109 -25.87 8.90 7.75
C ASN A 109 -25.53 7.59 7.03
N ASP A 110 -26.51 7.12 6.26
CA ASP A 110 -26.82 5.74 5.86
C ASP A 110 -25.81 5.03 4.92
N ASN A 111 -24.55 5.47 4.85
CA ASN A 111 -23.50 4.88 4.00
C ASN A 111 -22.08 4.93 4.61
N GLY A 112 -21.95 4.97 5.96
CA GLY A 112 -20.71 5.19 6.72
C GLY A 112 -19.65 4.08 6.68
N VAL A 113 -19.30 3.59 5.48
CA VAL A 113 -18.18 2.65 5.28
C VAL A 113 -16.90 3.44 5.11
N GLU A 114 -16.04 3.36 6.12
CA GLU A 114 -14.74 3.98 6.15
C GLU A 114 -13.65 2.99 5.74
N LEU A 115 -12.52 3.53 5.31
CA LEU A 115 -11.37 2.75 4.88
C LEU A 115 -10.13 3.13 5.67
N ARG A 116 -9.42 2.12 6.16
CA ARG A 116 -8.11 2.30 6.80
C ARG A 116 -7.09 1.37 6.19
N THR A 117 -5.91 1.90 5.90
CA THR A 117 -4.80 1.17 5.29
C THR A 117 -3.55 1.28 6.14
N LEU A 118 -2.85 0.16 6.31
CA LEU A 118 -1.54 0.07 6.95
C LEU A 118 -0.51 -0.40 5.94
N ARG A 119 0.67 0.23 5.95
CA ARG A 119 1.86 -0.29 5.30
C ARG A 119 2.80 -0.86 6.36
N VAL A 120 3.24 -2.09 6.13
CA VAL A 120 4.08 -2.87 7.05
C VAL A 120 5.36 -3.29 6.34
N VAL A 121 6.50 -3.07 6.98
CA VAL A 121 7.83 -3.51 6.53
C VAL A 121 8.36 -4.57 7.47
N ASP A 122 9.34 -5.34 7.01
CA ASP A 122 10.05 -6.36 7.80
C ASP A 122 9.13 -7.41 8.46
N GLY A 123 7.89 -7.53 7.97
CA GLY A 123 6.87 -8.47 8.44
C GLY A 123 5.99 -7.97 9.59
N ASP A 124 6.47 -7.05 10.42
CA ASP A 124 5.77 -6.65 11.66
C ASP A 124 5.80 -5.15 12.00
N ILE A 125 6.57 -4.31 11.27
CA ILE A 125 6.69 -2.88 11.57
C ILE A 125 5.70 -2.06 10.74
N VAL A 126 4.74 -1.40 11.39
CA VAL A 126 3.85 -0.41 10.73
C VAL A 126 4.63 0.88 10.48
N VAL A 127 4.81 1.24 9.21
CA VAL A 127 5.52 2.45 8.78
C VAL A 127 4.60 3.54 8.26
N GLU A 128 3.34 3.21 8.00
CA GLU A 128 2.32 4.15 7.55
C GLU A 128 0.93 3.67 7.94
N GLU A 129 0.11 4.59 8.43
CA GLU A 129 -1.33 4.41 8.64
C GLU A 129 -2.04 5.54 7.91
N LYS A 130 -2.94 5.19 6.99
CA LYS A 130 -3.74 6.15 6.22
C LYS A 130 -5.22 5.87 6.37
N TYR A 131 -5.95 6.93 6.69
CA TYR A 131 -7.40 6.94 6.80
C TYR A 131 -8.01 7.61 5.59
N TRP A 132 -9.04 7.01 5.01
CA TRP A 132 -9.73 7.53 3.83
C TRP A 132 -11.23 7.70 4.14
N PRO A 133 -11.69 8.94 4.35
CA PRO A 133 -13.13 9.21 4.43
C PRO A 133 -13.74 8.98 3.04
N ARG A 134 -14.90 8.32 2.99
CA ARG A 134 -15.72 8.18 1.77
C ARG A 134 -16.93 9.08 1.82
#